data_AF-A7I494-F1
#
_entry.id   AF-A7I494-F1
#
_cell.length_a   1.000
_cell.length_b   1.000
_cell.length_c   1.000
_cell.angle_alpha   90.00
_cell.angle_beta   90.00
_cell.angle_gamma   90.00
#
_symmetry.space_group_name_H-M   'P 1'
#
loop_
_entity.id
_entity.type
_entity.pdbx_description
1 polymer ?
#
loop_
_entity_poly.entity_id
_entity_poly.type
_entity_poly.pdbx_seq_one_letter_code
_entity_poly.pdbx_strand_id
1 'polypeptide(L)'
;MDRQKIEKEEKILKDDIALAEKDAMGFKEEFLLFLKQYQVIGLAVAFVIGTAATAMVNALVKDIIMPVVSVLTPGGQWQTAVLAVGPINLLAGDFLSAVLDFLIIALVVFFLVKYVMKGDVTKKV
;
A
#
# COMPACT_ATOMS: atom_id res chain seq x y z
N MET A 1 60.38 -25.39 8.37
CA MET A 1 59.22 -24.52 8.10
C MET A 1 57.98 -25.35 8.39
N ASP A 2 57.30 -25.05 9.49
CA ASP A 2 56.20 -25.85 10.01
C ASP A 2 54.92 -25.62 9.20
N ARG A 3 54.27 -26.70 8.74
CA ARG A 3 53.05 -26.66 7.90
C ARG A 3 51.92 -25.84 8.53
N GLN A 4 51.82 -25.82 9.85
CA GLN A 4 50.83 -25.05 10.59
C GLN A 4 51.00 -23.53 10.43
N LYS A 5 52.23 -23.07 10.20
CA LYS A 5 52.51 -21.64 9.94
C LYS A 5 52.01 -21.24 8.55
N ILE A 6 52.18 -22.13 7.58
CA ILE A 6 51.74 -21.94 6.18
C ILE A 6 50.20 -21.94 6.11
N GLU A 7 49.52 -22.88 6.77
CA GLU A 7 48.05 -22.92 6.80
C GLU A 7 47.44 -21.70 7.48
N LYS A 8 48.10 -21.19 8.54
CA LYS A 8 47.66 -19.98 9.24
C LYS A 8 47.86 -18.74 8.39
N GLU A 9 48.98 -18.63 7.69
CA GLU A 9 49.26 -17.53 6.75
C GLU A 9 48.33 -17.57 5.53
N GLU A 10 48.04 -18.75 4.97
CA GLU A 10 47.07 -18.92 3.88
C GLU A 10 45.64 -18.56 4.31
N LYS A 11 45.25 -18.93 5.54
CA LYS A 11 43.95 -18.56 6.10
C LYS A 11 43.84 -17.04 6.32
N ILE A 12 44.87 -16.40 6.86
CA ILE A 12 44.91 -14.94 7.02
C ILE A 12 44.80 -14.25 5.65
N LEU A 13 45.54 -14.74 4.65
CA LEU A 13 45.51 -14.18 3.30
C LEU A 13 44.12 -14.31 2.64
N LYS A 14 43.45 -15.47 2.81
CA LYS A 14 42.09 -15.69 2.31
C LYS A 14 41.06 -14.82 3.03
N ASP A 15 41.19 -14.67 4.34
CA ASP A 15 40.31 -13.83 5.14
C ASP A 15 40.47 -12.34 4.76
N ASP A 16 41.70 -11.87 4.48
CA ASP A 16 42.00 -10.49 4.03
C ASP A 16 41.48 -10.21 2.61
N ILE A 17 41.62 -11.17 1.68
CA ILE A 17 41.08 -11.06 0.31
C ILE A 17 39.55 -11.00 0.33
N ALA A 18 38.90 -11.81 1.18
CA ALA A 18 37.45 -11.79 1.35
C ALA A 18 36.95 -10.49 2.00
N LEU A 19 37.72 -9.90 2.93
CA LEU A 19 37.39 -8.60 3.53
C LEU A 19 37.50 -7.46 2.51
N ALA A 20 38.52 -7.47 1.66
CA ALA A 20 38.70 -6.50 0.59
C ALA A 20 37.62 -6.60 -0.50
N GLU A 21 37.16 -7.82 -0.81
CA GLU A 21 36.03 -8.05 -1.73
C GLU A 21 34.70 -7.55 -1.15
N LYS A 22 34.52 -7.68 0.17
CA LYS A 22 33.34 -7.17 0.88
C LYS A 22 33.27 -5.64 0.90
N ASP A 23 34.41 -4.96 1.07
CA ASP A 23 34.50 -3.49 1.01
C ASP A 23 34.45 -2.94 -0.44
N ALA A 24 34.63 -3.80 -1.44
CA ALA A 24 34.52 -3.46 -2.87
C ALA A 24 33.08 -3.55 -3.41
N MET A 25 32.10 -4.03 -2.62
CA MET A 25 30.70 -3.98 -3.01
C MET A 25 30.27 -2.52 -3.14
N GLY A 26 29.87 -2.12 -4.34
CA GLY A 26 29.43 -0.75 -4.58
C GLY A 26 28.16 -0.45 -3.77
N PHE A 27 27.94 0.81 -3.41
CA PHE A 27 26.74 1.26 -2.70
C PHE A 27 25.42 0.70 -3.28
N LYS A 28 25.35 0.53 -4.61
CA LYS A 28 24.19 -0.07 -5.29
C LYS A 28 23.95 -1.53 -4.86
N GLU A 29 25.00 -2.30 -4.71
CA GLU A 29 24.93 -3.71 -4.31
C GLU A 29 24.54 -3.82 -2.84
N GLU A 30 25.16 -3.03 -1.97
CA GLU A 30 24.78 -2.93 -0.54
C GLU A 30 23.31 -2.53 -0.38
N PHE A 31 22.85 -1.55 -1.17
CA PHE A 31 21.46 -1.10 -1.14
C PHE A 31 20.50 -2.18 -1.66
N LEU A 32 20.83 -2.88 -2.75
CA LEU A 32 20.04 -4.03 -3.20
C LEU A 32 19.99 -5.15 -2.15
N LEU A 33 21.12 -5.40 -1.48
CA LEU A 33 21.24 -6.41 -0.44
C LEU A 33 20.39 -6.04 0.78
N PHE A 34 20.38 -4.75 1.17
CA PHE A 34 19.48 -4.20 2.17
C PHE A 34 18.01 -4.41 1.79
N LEU A 35 17.60 -4.00 0.59
CA LEU A 35 16.20 -4.13 0.14
C LEU A 35 15.73 -5.60 0.14
N LYS A 36 16.64 -6.53 -0.22
CA LYS A 36 16.40 -7.97 -0.17
C LYS A 36 16.34 -8.49 1.27
N GLN A 37 17.28 -8.11 2.13
CA GLN A 37 17.36 -8.56 3.52
C GLN A 37 16.11 -8.19 4.31
N TYR A 38 15.62 -6.96 4.12
CA TYR A 38 14.47 -6.44 4.86
C TYR A 38 13.12 -6.64 4.14
N GLN A 39 13.09 -7.39 3.02
CA GLN A 39 11.88 -7.69 2.24
C GLN A 39 11.07 -6.44 1.82
N VAL A 40 11.73 -5.28 1.72
CA VAL A 40 11.09 -3.97 1.46
C VAL A 40 10.50 -3.91 0.05
N ILE A 41 11.08 -4.68 -0.88
CA ILE A 41 10.62 -4.75 -2.27
C ILE A 41 9.16 -5.21 -2.33
N GLY A 42 8.79 -6.24 -1.55
CA GLY A 42 7.41 -6.75 -1.50
C GLY A 42 6.43 -5.71 -0.93
N LEU A 43 6.84 -5.02 0.14
CA LEU A 43 6.05 -3.95 0.74
C LEU A 43 5.81 -2.79 -0.23
N ALA A 44 6.86 -2.38 -0.96
CA ALA A 44 6.78 -1.29 -1.93
C ALA A 44 5.80 -1.63 -3.07
N VAL A 45 5.87 -2.86 -3.61
CA VAL A 45 4.95 -3.31 -4.66
C VAL A 45 3.52 -3.37 -4.14
N ALA A 46 3.30 -3.94 -2.95
CA ALA A 46 1.97 -4.02 -2.34
C ALA A 46 1.37 -2.62 -2.11
N PHE A 47 2.17 -1.66 -1.67
CA PHE A 47 1.72 -0.27 -1.46
C PHE A 47 1.34 0.42 -2.77
N VAL A 48 2.17 0.30 -3.82
CA VAL A 48 1.87 0.90 -5.12
C VAL A 48 0.60 0.30 -5.73
N ILE A 49 0.44 -1.03 -5.68
CA ILE A 49 -0.77 -1.69 -6.17
C ILE A 49 -1.98 -1.31 -5.31
N GLY A 50 -1.83 -1.24 -3.98
CA GLY A 50 -2.89 -0.87 -3.05
C GLY A 50 -3.41 0.54 -3.26
N THR A 51 -2.52 1.50 -3.50
CA THR A 51 -2.90 2.89 -3.79
C THR A 51 -3.61 3.01 -5.13
N ALA A 52 -3.13 2.33 -6.17
CA ALA A 52 -3.78 2.28 -7.47
C ALA A 52 -5.18 1.62 -7.40
N ALA A 53 -5.31 0.50 -6.68
CA ALA A 53 -6.58 -0.19 -6.47
C ALA A 53 -7.58 0.69 -5.71
N THR A 54 -7.13 1.40 -4.68
CA THR A 54 -7.95 2.37 -3.94
C THR A 54 -8.45 3.49 -4.87
N ALA A 55 -7.58 4.03 -5.71
CA ALA A 55 -7.96 5.06 -6.69
C ALA A 55 -9.02 4.56 -7.68
N MET A 56 -8.88 3.32 -8.18
CA MET A 56 -9.85 2.69 -9.07
C MET A 56 -11.22 2.53 -8.39
N VAL A 57 -11.25 2.06 -7.14
CA VAL A 57 -12.50 1.91 -6.38
C VAL A 57 -13.15 3.28 -6.13
N ASN A 58 -12.35 4.28 -5.76
CA ASN A 58 -12.86 5.64 -5.53
C ASN A 58 -13.46 6.24 -6.81
N ALA A 59 -12.83 6.03 -7.97
CA ALA A 59 -13.38 6.46 -9.26
C ALA A 59 -14.71 5.75 -9.56
N LEU A 60 -14.79 4.43 -9.35
CA LEU A 60 -16.03 3.68 -9.52
C LEU A 60 -17.17 4.23 -8.64
N VAL A 61 -16.88 4.51 -7.38
CA VAL A 61 -17.87 5.06 -6.44
C VAL A 61 -18.27 6.47 -6.86
N LYS A 62 -17.31 7.36 -7.11
CA LYS A 62 -17.56 8.76 -7.41
C LYS A 62 -18.25 8.95 -8.76
N ASP A 63 -17.89 8.16 -9.76
CA ASP A 63 -18.33 8.39 -11.14
C ASP A 63 -19.58 7.56 -11.50
N ILE A 64 -19.84 6.45 -10.81
CA ILE A 64 -21.00 5.59 -11.08
C ILE A 64 -22.01 5.60 -9.94
N ILE A 65 -21.56 5.40 -8.70
CA ILE A 65 -22.48 5.24 -7.56
C ILE A 65 -23.05 6.58 -7.10
N MET A 66 -22.21 7.61 -6.94
CA MET A 66 -22.65 8.92 -6.46
C MET A 66 -23.69 9.61 -7.37
N PRO A 67 -23.57 9.57 -8.71
CA PRO A 67 -24.63 10.08 -9.59
C PRO A 67 -25.97 9.36 -9.38
N VAL A 68 -25.96 8.04 -9.20
CA VAL A 68 -27.18 7.26 -8.94
C VAL A 68 -27.79 7.62 -7.58
N VAL A 69 -26.96 7.75 -6.54
CA VAL A 69 -27.42 8.15 -5.19
C VAL A 69 -27.97 9.58 -5.18
N SER A 70 -27.33 10.51 -5.89
CA SER A 70 -27.76 11.91 -5.97
C SER A 70 -29.05 12.10 -6.77
N VAL A 71 -29.36 11.24 -7.74
CA VAL A 71 -30.67 11.21 -8.41
C VAL A 71 -31.78 10.79 -7.44
N LEU A 72 -31.48 9.87 -6.51
CA LEU A 72 -32.45 9.39 -5.51
C LEU A 72 -32.63 10.36 -4.33
N THR A 73 -31.72 11.30 -4.13
CA THR A 73 -31.84 12.40 -3.16
C THR A 73 -31.86 13.74 -3.90
N PRO A 74 -33.02 14.17 -4.44
CA PRO A 74 -33.12 15.36 -5.26
C PRO A 74 -32.74 16.57 -4.43
N GLY A 75 -31.58 17.15 -4.70
CA GLY A 75 -31.15 18.40 -4.09
C GLY A 75 -29.66 18.51 -3.89
N GLY A 76 -28.95 17.46 -3.47
CA GLY A 76 -27.50 17.57 -3.16
C GLY A 76 -27.12 18.65 -2.11
N GLN A 77 -28.12 19.33 -1.54
CA GLN A 77 -27.92 20.49 -0.65
C GLN A 77 -27.58 20.05 0.77
N TRP A 78 -27.78 18.76 1.10
CA TRP A 78 -27.42 18.20 2.38
C TRP A 78 -25.90 18.03 2.52
N GLN A 79 -25.19 17.76 1.42
CA GLN A 79 -23.71 17.76 1.38
C GLN A 79 -23.12 19.16 1.60
N THR A 80 -23.81 20.20 1.12
CA THR A 80 -23.38 21.59 1.28
C THR A 80 -24.07 22.29 2.45
N ALA A 81 -24.73 21.55 3.34
CA ALA A 81 -25.45 22.14 4.46
C ALA A 81 -24.47 22.81 5.42
N VAL A 82 -24.51 24.14 5.47
CA VAL A 82 -23.74 24.95 6.40
C VAL A 82 -24.65 25.34 7.55
N LEU A 83 -24.28 24.93 8.77
CA LEU A 83 -24.87 25.45 9.99
C LEU A 83 -24.08 26.69 10.40
N ALA A 84 -24.62 27.87 10.07
CA ALA A 84 -24.06 29.13 10.53
C ALA A 84 -24.45 29.35 12.00
N VAL A 85 -23.47 29.29 12.91
CA VAL A 85 -23.64 29.64 14.32
C VAL A 85 -22.82 30.90 14.57
N GLY A 86 -23.44 32.07 14.37
CA GLY A 86 -22.75 33.36 14.46
C GLY A 86 -21.72 33.55 13.34
N PRO A 87 -20.47 33.99 13.61
CA PRO A 87 -19.43 34.16 12.60
C PRO A 87 -18.75 32.85 12.16
N ILE A 88 -19.17 31.70 12.71
CA ILE A 88 -18.57 30.39 12.45
C ILE A 88 -19.49 29.59 11.54
N ASN A 89 -18.98 29.23 10.36
CA ASN A 89 -19.63 28.33 9.42
C ASN A 89 -19.23 26.88 9.77
N LEU A 90 -20.14 26.10 10.34
CA LEU A 90 -19.93 24.67 10.54
C LEU A 90 -20.41 23.93 9.29
N LEU A 91 -19.48 23.36 8.53
CA LEU A 91 -19.74 22.54 7.33
C LEU A 91 -20.22 21.14 7.74
N ALA A 92 -21.32 21.07 8.49
CA ALA A 92 -21.90 19.81 8.96
C ALA A 92 -22.30 18.89 7.79
N GLY A 93 -22.69 19.47 6.65
CA GLY A 93 -22.99 18.73 5.43
C GLY A 93 -21.78 18.02 4.81
N ASP A 94 -20.61 18.65 4.83
CA ASP A 94 -19.38 18.08 4.23
C ASP A 94 -18.90 16.87 5.03
N PHE A 95 -18.92 16.99 6.36
CA PHE A 95 -18.61 15.87 7.25
C PHE A 95 -19.59 14.70 7.06
N LEU A 96 -20.89 14.97 6.99
CA LEU A 96 -21.89 13.92 6.79
C LEU A 96 -21.75 13.27 5.41
N SER A 97 -21.41 14.05 4.38
CA SER A 97 -21.08 13.54 3.04
C SER A 97 -19.87 12.61 3.08
N ALA A 98 -18.80 13.00 3.76
CA ALA A 98 -17.60 12.18 3.89
C ALA A 98 -17.87 10.85 4.62
N VAL A 99 -18.73 10.86 5.65
CA VAL A 99 -19.16 9.64 6.34
C VAL A 99 -19.99 8.74 5.42
N LEU A 100 -20.91 9.32 4.64
CA LEU A 100 -21.70 8.56 3.66
C LEU A 100 -20.80 7.95 2.57
N ASP A 101 -19.87 8.73 2.02
CA ASP A 101 -18.92 8.28 1.00
C ASP A 101 -18.05 7.12 1.53
N PHE A 102 -17.59 7.22 2.78
CA PHE A 102 -16.86 6.13 3.43
C PHE A 102 -17.69 4.85 3.55
N LEU A 103 -18.97 4.97 3.95
CA LEU A 103 -19.88 3.81 4.03
C LEU A 103 -20.14 3.19 2.65
N ILE A 104 -20.29 4.00 1.61
CA ILE A 104 -20.48 3.53 0.23
C ILE A 104 -19.22 2.81 -0.27
N ILE A 105 -18.04 3.41 -0.10
CA ILE A 105 -16.76 2.79 -0.49
C ILE A 105 -16.57 1.47 0.26
N ALA A 106 -16.79 1.44 1.57
CA ALA A 106 -16.69 0.22 2.38
C ALA A 106 -17.62 -0.88 1.86
N LEU A 107 -18.85 -0.54 1.51
CA LEU A 107 -19.82 -1.49 0.95
C LEU A 107 -19.38 -1.99 -0.43
N VAL A 108 -18.90 -1.11 -1.32
CA VAL A 108 -18.41 -1.50 -2.65
C VAL A 108 -17.18 -2.40 -2.56
N VAL A 109 -16.19 -2.06 -1.71
CA VAL A 109 -15.02 -2.91 -1.47
C VAL A 109 -15.44 -4.29 -0.94
N PHE A 110 -16.38 -4.33 0.02
CA PHE A 110 -16.91 -5.58 0.54
C PHE A 110 -17.54 -6.44 -0.56
N PHE A 111 -18.35 -5.86 -1.43
CA PHE A 111 -18.95 -6.58 -2.55
C PHE A 111 -17.90 -7.07 -3.56
N LEU A 112 -16.89 -6.25 -3.86
CA LEU A 112 -15.80 -6.59 -4.79
C LEU A 112 -15.00 -7.77 -4.25
N VAL A 113 -14.56 -7.71 -2.99
CA VAL A 113 -13.83 -8.81 -2.34
C VAL A 113 -14.69 -10.07 -2.27
N LYS A 114 -15.97 -9.94 -1.90
CA LYS A 114 -16.90 -11.08 -1.86
C LYS A 114 -17.08 -11.71 -3.24
N TYR A 115 -17.16 -10.92 -4.30
CA TYR A 115 -17.27 -11.44 -5.66
C TYR A 115 -16.01 -12.18 -6.09
N VAL A 116 -14.83 -11.62 -5.82
CA VAL A 116 -13.53 -12.24 -6.11
C VAL A 116 -13.35 -13.53 -5.32
N MET A 117 -13.57 -13.52 -4.00
CA MET A 117 -13.40 -14.70 -3.15
C MET A 117 -14.42 -15.81 -3.43
N LYS A 118 -15.57 -15.49 -4.03
CA LYS A 118 -16.58 -16.49 -4.39
C LYS A 118 -16.18 -17.34 -5.61
N GLY A 119 -15.20 -16.90 -6.41
CA GLY A 119 -14.71 -17.63 -7.59
C GLY A 119 -13.88 -18.88 -7.28
N ASP A 120 -13.21 -18.93 -6.13
CA ASP A 120 -12.21 -19.97 -5.84
C ASP A 120 -12.66 -21.03 -4.82
N VAL A 121 -13.92 -20.98 -4.37
CA VAL A 121 -14.46 -21.94 -3.38
C VAL A 121 -15.13 -23.18 -4.01
N THR A 122 -14.99 -23.41 -5.31
CA THR A 122 -15.67 -24.53 -6.01
C THR A 122 -14.73 -25.52 -6.72
N LYS A 123 -13.42 -25.49 -6.45
CA LYS A 123 -12.52 -26.59 -6.81
C LYS A 123 -11.55 -26.96 -5.68
N LYS A 124 -12.10 -27.63 -4.67
CA LYS A 124 -11.40 -28.63 -3.86
C LYS A 124 -12.37 -29.78 -3.57
N VAL A 125 -12.44 -30.69 -4.54
CA VAL A 125 -12.48 -32.14 -4.24
C VAL A 125 -11.04 -32.60 -4.32
#